data_AF-A0A2E8R3R4-F1
#
_entry.id   AF-A0A2E8R3R4-F1
#
_cell.length_a   1.000
_cell.length_b   1.000
_cell.length_c   1.000
_cell.angle_alpha   90.00
_cell.angle_beta   90.00
_cell.angle_gamma   90.00
#
_symmetry.space_group_name_H-M   'P 1'
#
loop_
_entity.id
_entity.type
_entity.pdbx_description
1 polymer ?
#
loop_
_entity_poly.entity_id
_entity_poly.type
_entity_poly.pdbx_seq_one_letter_code
_entity_poly.pdbx_strand_id
1 'polypeptide(L)' 'MSELRELYQEVILDHGKTPRNFGKPEGATCQSNGHNPLCGDTVTVYLRLRD' A
#
# COMPACT_ATOMS: atom_id res chain seq x y z
N MET A 1 18.85 16.03 11.53
CA MET A 1 18.70 14.55 11.46
C MET A 1 17.41 14.05 12.14
N SER A 2 16.83 14.76 13.11
CA SER A 2 15.54 14.41 13.75
C SER A 2 14.31 14.79 12.91
N GLU A 3 14.30 15.99 12.33
CA GLU A 3 13.15 16.53 11.57
C GLU A 3 12.72 15.63 10.41
N LEU A 4 13.68 15.07 9.68
CA LEU A 4 13.39 14.16 8.57
C LEU A 4 12.75 12.85 9.08
N ARG A 5 13.16 12.36 10.26
CA ARG A 5 12.58 11.15 10.88
C ARG A 5 11.17 11.39 11.37
N GLU A 6 10.91 12.58 11.92
CA GLU A 6 9.58 13.02 12.36
C GLU A 6 8.63 13.13 11.15
N LEU A 7 9.09 13.78 10.07
CA LEU A 7 8.34 13.85 8.82
C LEU A 7 8.01 12.46 8.25
N TYR A 8 8.97 11.53 8.24
CA TYR A 8 8.73 10.16 7.79
C TYR A 8 7.69 9.43 8.65
N GLN A 9 7.73 9.59 9.97
CA GLN A 9 6.72 9.00 10.86
C GLN A 9 5.33 9.54 10.58
N GLU A 10 5.19 10.85 10.41
CA GLU A 10 3.90 11.47 10.11
C GLU A 10 3.31 10.93 8.81
N VAL A 11 4.12 10.83 7.75
CA VAL A 11 3.69 10.29 6.45
C VAL A 11 3.25 8.83 6.55
N ILE A 12 3.98 8.00 7.30
CA ILE A 12 3.63 6.59 7.52
C ILE A 12 2.29 6.48 8.26
N LEU A 13 2.09 7.29 9.31
CA LEU A 13 0.86 7.29 10.10
C LEU A 13 -0.34 7.80 9.29
N ASP A 14 -0.15 8.84 8.48
CA ASP A 14 -1.17 9.35 7.54
C ASP A 14 -1.63 8.25 6.57
N HIS A 15 -0.68 7.58 5.92
CA HIS A 15 -1.02 6.53 4.94
C HIS A 15 -1.71 5.33 5.57
N GLY A 16 -1.36 4.99 6.82
CA GLY A 16 -2.03 3.93 7.56
C GLY A 16 -3.48 4.27 7.93
N LYS A 17 -3.76 5.55 8.25
CA LYS A 17 -5.11 6.03 8.59
C LYS A 17 -5.98 6.31 7.37
N THR A 18 -5.38 6.80 6.29
CA THR A 18 -6.07 7.19 5.06
C THR A 18 -5.36 6.56 3.86
N PRO A 19 -5.53 5.23 3.67
CA PRO A 19 -4.84 4.50 2.63
C PRO A 19 -5.33 4.96 1.26
N ARG A 20 -4.38 5.30 0.39
CA ARG A 20 -4.67 5.76 -0.97
C ARG A 20 -4.88 4.55 -1.87
N ASN A 21 -5.84 4.64 -2.79
CA ASN A 21 -6.18 3.57 -3.73
C ASN A 21 -6.50 2.22 -3.05
N PHE A 22 -7.07 2.25 -1.85
CA PHE A 22 -7.43 1.04 -1.13
C PHE A 22 -8.61 0.34 -1.79
N GLY A 23 -8.44 -0.95 -2.08
CA GLY A 23 -9.44 -1.80 -2.74
C GLY A 23 -9.09 -2.12 -4.19
N LYS A 24 -10.05 -2.71 -4.89
CA LYS A 24 -9.90 -3.09 -6.30
C LYS A 24 -10.30 -1.91 -7.19
N PRO A 25 -9.39 -1.31 -7.97
CA PRO A 25 -9.74 -0.26 -8.91
C PRO A 25 -10.56 -0.81 -10.08
N GLU A 26 -11.44 0.01 -10.63
CA GLU A 26 -12.21 -0.33 -11.83
C GLU A 26 -11.28 -0.49 -13.05
N GLY A 27 -11.50 -1.53 -13.83
CA GLY A 27 -10.69 -1.82 -15.01
C GLY A 27 -9.28 -2.33 -14.72
N ALA A 28 -9.03 -2.91 -13.53
CA ALA A 28 -7.80 -3.66 -13.26
C ALA A 28 -7.64 -4.80 -14.27
N THR A 29 -6.48 -4.88 -14.93
CA THR A 29 -6.13 -5.89 -15.93
C THR A 29 -5.32 -7.04 -15.32
N CYS A 30 -4.64 -6.78 -14.20
CA CYS A 30 -3.79 -7.76 -13.52
C CYS A 30 -3.98 -7.69 -12.00
N GLN A 31 -3.74 -8.82 -11.33
CA GLN A 31 -3.81 -8.95 -9.87
C GLN A 31 -2.71 -9.90 -9.38
N SER A 32 -2.16 -9.61 -8.20
CA SER A 32 -1.29 -10.53 -7.48
C SER A 32 -1.57 -10.49 -5.97
N ASN A 33 -1.35 -11.61 -5.29
CA ASN A 33 -1.53 -11.77 -3.85
C ASN A 33 -0.17 -12.08 -3.20
N GLY A 34 0.12 -11.42 -2.08
CA GLY A 34 1.29 -11.65 -1.25
C GLY A 34 0.88 -11.96 0.19
N HIS A 35 1.62 -12.86 0.82
CA HIS A 35 1.42 -13.23 2.21
C HIS A 35 2.76 -13.24 2.95
N ASN A 36 2.84 -12.52 4.08
CA ASN A 36 3.99 -12.49 4.97
C ASN A 36 3.68 -13.29 6.24
N PRO A 37 4.08 -14.58 6.33
CA PRO A 37 3.66 -15.47 7.42
C PRO A 37 4.27 -15.12 8.78
N LEU A 38 5.36 -14.35 8.82
CA LEU A 38 6.01 -13.95 10.07
C LEU A 38 5.15 -12.96 10.87
N CYS A 39 4.44 -12.08 10.16
CA CYS A 39 3.60 -11.03 10.75
C CYS A 39 2.11 -11.32 10.56
N GLY A 40 1.76 -12.24 9.65
CA GLY A 40 0.38 -12.55 9.27
C GLY A 40 -0.20 -11.60 8.21
N ASP A 41 0.61 -10.67 7.68
CA ASP A 41 0.13 -9.68 6.71
C ASP A 41 -0.30 -10.34 5.41
N THR A 42 -1.39 -9.85 4.84
CA THR A 42 -1.85 -10.24 3.51
C THR A 42 -2.08 -8.99 2.69
N VAL A 43 -1.54 -8.98 1.47
CA VAL A 43 -1.65 -7.85 0.55
C VAL A 43 -2.12 -8.35 -0.80
N THR A 44 -3.08 -7.66 -1.39
CA THR A 44 -3.49 -7.86 -2.78
C THR A 44 -3.18 -6.60 -3.57
N VAL A 45 -2.46 -6.76 -4.68
CA VAL A 45 -2.12 -5.66 -5.59
C VAL A 45 -2.90 -5.83 -6.88
N TYR A 46 -3.56 -4.76 -7.31
CA TYR A 46 -4.25 -4.68 -8.60
C TYR A 46 -3.53 -3.67 -9.48
N LEU A 47 -3.36 -3.99 -10.75
CA LEU A 47 -2.77 -3.09 -11.75
C LEU A 47 -3.71 -2.95 -12.94
N ARG A 48 -3.74 -1.76 -13.53
CA ARG A 48 -4.30 -1.52 -14.86
C ARG A 48 -3.15 -1.20 -15.79
N LEU A 49 -2.79 -2.16 -16.62
CA LEU A 49 -1.81 -1.99 -17.69
C LEU A 49 -2.53 -1.48 -18.93
N ARG A 50 -1.86 -0.58 -19.65
CA ARG A 50 -2.19 -0.20 -21.01
C ARG A 50 -0.94 -0.50 -21.83
N ASP A 51 -1.13 -1.08 -23.01
CA ASP A 51 -0.05 -1.37 -23.94
C ASP A 51 0.70 -0.09 -24.37
#